data_AF-A0A257L8W0-F1
#
_entry.id   AF-A0A257L8W0-F1
#
_cell.length_a   1.000
_cell.length_b   1.000
_cell.length_c   1.000
_cell.angle_alpha   90.00
_cell.angle_beta   90.00
_cell.angle_gamma   90.00
#
_symmetry.space_group_name_H-M   'P 1'
#
loop_
_entity.id
_entity.type
_entity.pdbx_description
1 polymer ?
#
loop_
_entity_poly.entity_id
_entity_poly.type
_entity_poly.pdbx_seq_one_letter_code
_entity_poly.pdbx_strand_id
1 'polypeptide(L)'
;MTSVDAYIYIIIGLLGVAYPILLQVVARLDEKYSTERIVELFNQELESKAFPYSLYSSLICIVIWSLKLPPLIHIGNSLDYIIENSAIILIALNAILLVIFFFFFVKKILIFYTQTKLISYLIKKHNER
;
A
#
# COMPACT_ATOMS: atom_id res chain seq x y z
N MET A 1 9.63 9.65 -21.77
CA MET A 1 9.27 9.30 -20.38
C MET A 1 10.54 8.88 -19.70
N THR A 2 10.93 9.56 -18.62
CA THR A 2 12.00 9.04 -17.78
C THR A 2 11.48 7.77 -17.09
N SER A 3 12.35 6.82 -16.77
CA SER A 3 11.95 5.57 -16.09
C SER A 3 11.21 5.84 -14.77
N VAL A 4 11.40 7.01 -14.16
CA VAL A 4 10.79 7.41 -12.89
C VAL A 4 9.30 7.77 -13.05
N ASP A 5 8.93 8.42 -14.16
CA ASP A 5 7.56 8.89 -14.41
C ASP A 5 6.56 7.72 -14.34
N ALA A 6 6.96 6.55 -14.85
CA ALA A 6 6.15 5.34 -14.81
C ALA A 6 5.81 4.91 -13.37
N TYR A 7 6.78 4.93 -12.46
CA TYR A 7 6.55 4.58 -11.05
C TYR A 7 5.65 5.59 -10.35
N ILE A 8 5.83 6.88 -10.64
CA ILE A 8 4.97 7.95 -10.10
C ILE A 8 3.52 7.75 -10.56
N TYR A 9 3.30 7.49 -11.85
CA TYR A 9 1.95 7.23 -12.37
C TYR A 9 1.31 5.97 -11.79
N ILE A 10 2.08 4.91 -11.54
CA ILE A 10 1.58 3.72 -10.86
C ILE A 10 1.14 4.06 -9.43
N ILE A 11 1.96 4.79 -8.68
CA ILE A 11 1.64 5.18 -7.29
C ILE A 11 0.37 6.05 -7.24
N ILE A 12 0.27 7.05 -8.12
CA ILE A 12 -0.91 7.92 -8.21
C ILE A 12 -2.14 7.14 -8.68
N GLY A 13 -1.99 6.24 -9.65
CA GLY A 13 -3.06 5.37 -10.13
C GLY A 13 -3.59 4.47 -9.02
N LEU A 14 -2.70 3.85 -8.24
CA LEU A 14 -3.08 3.04 -7.08
C LEU A 14 -3.76 3.86 -5.99
N LEU A 15 -3.30 5.09 -5.72
CA LEU A 15 -3.97 6.02 -4.81
C LEU A 15 -5.42 6.27 -5.26
N GLY A 16 -5.61 6.61 -6.54
CA GLY A 16 -6.92 6.91 -7.12
C GLY A 16 -7.88 5.72 -7.14
N VAL A 17 -7.37 4.49 -7.23
CA VAL A 17 -8.18 3.26 -7.24
C VAL A 17 -8.44 2.73 -5.84
N ALA A 18 -7.44 2.72 -4.97
CA ALA A 18 -7.53 2.06 -3.67
C ALA A 18 -8.46 2.76 -2.68
N TYR A 19 -8.48 4.11 -2.67
CA TYR A 19 -9.34 4.87 -1.77
C TYR A 19 -10.84 4.68 -2.04
N PRO A 20 -11.33 4.79 -3.30
CA PRO A 20 -12.72 4.46 -3.61
C PRO A 20 -13.10 3.03 -3.24
N ILE A 21 -12.22 2.05 -3.47
CA ILE A 21 -12.46 0.66 -3.08
C ILE A 21 -12.60 0.54 -1.56
N LEU A 22 -11.70 1.16 -0.78
CA LEU A 22 -11.76 1.12 0.68
C LEU A 22 -13.08 1.73 1.19
N LEU A 23 -13.46 2.90 0.68
CA LEU A 23 -14.72 3.56 1.05
C LEU A 23 -15.93 2.70 0.69
N GLN A 24 -15.93 2.07 -0.49
CA GLN A 24 -17.00 1.18 -0.93
C GLN A 24 -17.14 -0.03 -0.02
N VAL A 25 -16.03 -0.60 0.45
CA VAL A 25 -16.03 -1.74 1.38
C VAL A 25 -16.58 -1.34 2.73
N VAL A 26 -16.12 -0.21 3.29
CA VAL A 26 -16.61 0.30 4.57
C VAL A 26 -18.11 0.57 4.49
N ALA A 27 -18.58 1.28 3.47
CA ALA A 27 -20.00 1.59 3.29
C ALA A 27 -20.86 0.32 3.19
N ARG A 28 -20.38 -0.70 2.46
CA ARG A 28 -21.13 -1.96 2.32
C ARG A 28 -21.13 -2.80 3.60
N LEU A 29 -20.03 -2.81 4.35
CA LEU A 29 -19.97 -3.50 5.63
C LEU A 29 -20.90 -2.83 6.64
N ASP A 30 -20.94 -1.50 6.65
CA ASP A 30 -21.83 -0.71 7.49
C ASP A 30 -23.31 -0.94 7.13
N GLU A 31 -23.68 -0.87 5.85
CA GLU A 31 -25.05 -1.14 5.39
C GLU A 31 -25.50 -2.58 5.72
N LYS A 32 -24.61 -3.57 5.57
CA LYS A 32 -24.98 -4.99 5.65
C LYS A 32 -25.02 -5.53 7.08
N TYR A 33 -24.20 -4.99 7.96
CA TYR A 33 -24.05 -5.51 9.33
C TYR A 33 -24.42 -4.49 10.40
N SER A 34 -24.67 -3.23 10.04
CA SER A 34 -25.07 -2.11 10.93
C SER A 34 -24.27 -2.05 12.24
N THR A 35 -23.03 -2.51 12.19
CA THR A 35 -22.17 -2.72 13.36
C THR A 35 -20.76 -2.30 12.99
N GLU A 36 -20.30 -1.21 13.62
CA GLU A 36 -18.94 -0.66 13.45
C GLU A 36 -17.85 -1.70 13.74
N ARG A 37 -18.15 -2.70 14.58
CA ARG A 37 -17.23 -3.76 15.00
C ARG A 37 -16.61 -4.57 13.85
N ILE A 38 -17.33 -4.79 12.74
CA ILE A 38 -16.77 -5.53 11.59
C ILE A 38 -15.79 -4.65 10.80
N VAL A 39 -16.08 -3.35 10.70
CA VAL A 39 -15.18 -2.37 10.11
C VAL A 39 -13.92 -2.20 10.97
N GLU A 40 -14.07 -2.18 12.30
CA GLU A 40 -12.92 -2.18 13.23
C GLU A 40 -12.06 -3.43 13.07
N LEU A 41 -12.68 -4.62 12.96
CA LEU A 41 -11.96 -5.87 12.75
C LEU A 41 -11.17 -5.84 11.44
N PHE A 42 -11.74 -5.30 10.37
CA PHE A 42 -11.03 -5.09 9.10
C PHE A 42 -9.85 -4.13 9.27
N ASN A 43 -10.07 -2.99 9.92
CA ASN A 43 -9.03 -1.98 10.18
C ASN A 43 -7.91 -2.50 11.10
N GLN A 44 -8.16 -3.52 11.92
CA GLN A 44 -7.14 -4.14 12.77
C GLN A 44 -6.23 -5.12 12.02
N GLU A 45 -6.62 -5.58 10.82
CA GLU A 45 -5.82 -6.51 10.03
C GLU A 45 -4.52 -5.85 9.55
N LEU A 46 -3.43 -6.62 9.58
CA LEU A 46 -2.09 -6.12 9.24
C LEU A 46 -2.04 -5.60 7.81
N GLU A 47 -2.70 -6.27 6.87
CA GLU A 47 -2.70 -5.89 5.45
C GLU A 47 -3.50 -4.60 5.22
N SER A 48 -4.59 -4.40 5.97
CA SER A 48 -5.38 -3.17 5.91
C SER A 48 -4.63 -1.96 6.45
N LYS A 49 -3.70 -2.16 7.39
CA LYS A 49 -2.79 -1.11 7.88
C LYS A 49 -1.56 -0.94 6.99
N ALA A 50 -0.95 -2.04 6.55
CA ALA A 50 0.32 -2.03 5.81
C ALA A 50 0.21 -1.32 4.46
N PHE A 51 -0.91 -1.51 3.74
CA PHE A 51 -1.13 -0.85 2.46
C PHE A 51 -1.09 0.69 2.54
N PRO A 52 -1.90 1.37 3.38
CA PRO A 52 -1.83 2.83 3.49
C PRO A 52 -0.46 3.31 3.99
N TYR A 53 0.19 2.60 4.93
CA TYR A 53 1.56 2.96 5.33
C TYR A 53 2.56 2.89 4.17
N SER A 54 2.49 1.85 3.34
CA SER A 54 3.33 1.73 2.15
C SER A 54 3.04 2.81 1.11
N LEU A 55 1.76 3.19 0.96
CA LEU A 55 1.33 4.25 0.06
C LEU A 55 1.85 5.62 0.53
N TYR A 56 1.71 5.94 1.82
CA TYR A 56 2.27 7.16 2.40
C TYR A 56 3.79 7.22 2.26
N SER A 57 4.48 6.12 2.55
CA SER A 57 5.93 5.99 2.32
C SER A 57 6.29 6.28 0.87
N SER A 58 5.54 5.72 -0.09
CA SER A 58 5.75 5.93 -1.53
C SER A 58 5.57 7.40 -1.93
N LEU A 59 4.55 8.07 -1.40
CA LEU A 59 4.33 9.49 -1.66
C LEU A 59 5.45 10.37 -1.07
N ILE A 60 5.90 10.06 0.15
CA ILE A 60 7.02 10.76 0.78
C ILE A 60 8.29 10.58 -0.06
N CYS A 61 8.58 9.38 -0.56
CA CYS A 61 9.71 9.13 -1.45
C CYS A 61 9.64 9.98 -2.74
N ILE A 62 8.45 10.11 -3.35
CA ILE A 62 8.27 10.97 -4.53
C ILE A 62 8.56 12.44 -4.19
N VAL A 63 8.07 12.93 -3.06
CA VAL A 63 8.31 14.32 -2.62
C VAL A 63 9.80 14.55 -2.39
N ILE A 64 10.47 13.65 -1.67
CA ILE A 64 11.93 13.73 -1.43
C ILE A 64 12.70 13.75 -2.76
N TRP A 65 12.32 12.90 -3.71
CA TRP A 65 12.96 12.90 -5.04
C TRP A 65 12.71 14.21 -5.81
N SER A 66 11.51 14.78 -5.71
CA SER A 66 11.15 16.04 -6.37
C SER A 66 11.99 17.23 -5.87
N LEU A 67 12.48 17.19 -4.63
CA LEU A 67 13.35 18.22 -4.05
C LEU A 67 14.78 18.23 -4.65
N LYS A 68 15.14 17.25 -5.50
CA LYS A 68 16.45 17.15 -6.18
C LYS A 68 17.64 17.41 -5.25
N LEU A 69 17.62 16.79 -4.07
CA LEU A 69 18.69 16.95 -3.08
C LEU A 69 20.02 16.42 -3.67
N PRO A 70 21.13 17.17 -3.51
CA PRO A 70 22.43 16.72 -3.97
C PRO A 70 22.87 15.49 -3.17
N PRO A 71 23.66 14.58 -3.75
CA PRO A 71 24.17 13.41 -3.04
C PRO A 71 25.03 13.85 -1.85
N LEU A 72 24.65 13.42 -0.64
CA LEU A 72 25.33 13.80 0.61
C LEU A 72 26.67 13.08 0.81
N ILE A 73 26.93 12.01 0.06
CA ILE A 73 28.02 11.05 0.30
C ILE A 73 28.72 10.77 -1.03
N HIS A 74 30.04 10.97 -1.08
CA HIS A 74 30.89 10.57 -2.21
C HIS A 74 31.87 9.51 -1.70
N ILE A 75 31.73 8.25 -2.14
CA ILE A 75 32.56 7.12 -1.71
C ILE A 75 33.08 6.39 -2.96
N GLY A 76 33.93 7.08 -3.72
CA GLY A 76 34.71 6.48 -4.81
C GLY A 76 33.91 6.04 -6.06
N ASN A 77 34.58 6.13 -7.20
CA ASN A 77 34.01 6.11 -8.55
C ASN A 77 32.95 5.04 -8.87
N SER A 78 32.99 3.84 -8.27
CA SER A 78 32.01 2.78 -8.60
C SER A 78 30.74 2.81 -7.76
N LEU A 79 30.81 3.29 -6.51
CA LEU A 79 29.65 3.41 -5.62
C LEU A 79 28.92 4.73 -5.87
N ASP A 80 29.61 5.75 -6.36
CA ASP A 80 29.03 7.04 -6.71
C ASP A 80 27.89 6.90 -7.73
N TYR A 81 28.00 6.01 -8.73
CA TYR A 81 26.91 5.75 -9.69
C TYR A 81 25.63 5.19 -9.03
N ILE A 82 25.79 4.36 -7.99
CA ILE A 82 24.66 3.80 -7.23
C ILE A 82 24.06 4.88 -6.32
N ILE A 83 24.91 5.73 -5.73
CA ILE A 83 24.48 6.83 -4.85
C ILE A 83 23.72 7.89 -5.67
N GLU A 84 24.20 8.24 -6.86
CA GLU A 84 23.53 9.17 -7.77
C GLU A 84 22.16 8.65 -8.23
N ASN A 85 22.05 7.35 -8.53
CA ASN A 85 20.78 6.72 -8.91
C ASN A 85 19.95 6.21 -7.73
N SER A 86 20.42 6.38 -6.49
CA SER A 86 19.83 5.76 -5.29
C SER A 86 18.38 6.15 -5.10
N ALA A 87 18.03 7.41 -5.36
CA ALA A 87 16.67 7.90 -5.23
C ALA A 87 15.71 7.24 -6.23
N ILE A 88 16.18 6.97 -7.45
CA ILE A 88 15.40 6.27 -8.49
C ILE A 88 15.19 4.80 -8.09
N ILE A 89 16.25 4.14 -7.64
CA ILE A 89 16.19 2.75 -7.17
C ILE A 89 15.23 2.62 -5.98
N LEU A 90 15.27 3.59 -5.05
CA LEU A 90 14.37 3.64 -3.90
C LEU A 90 12.90 3.78 -4.33
N ILE A 91 12.59 4.69 -5.25
CA ILE A 91 11.23 4.86 -5.77
C ILE A 91 10.75 3.58 -6.47
N ALA A 92 11.59 2.98 -7.32
CA ALA A 92 11.25 1.75 -8.03
C ALA A 92 10.94 0.60 -7.06
N LEU A 93 11.80 0.41 -6.04
CA LEU A 93 11.61 -0.61 -5.02
C LEU A 93 10.33 -0.38 -4.22
N ASN A 94 10.07 0.88 -3.83
CA ASN A 94 8.87 1.22 -3.07
C ASN A 94 7.59 1.03 -3.91
N ALA A 95 7.62 1.38 -5.19
CA ALA A 95 6.51 1.16 -6.11
C ALA A 95 6.19 -0.33 -6.30
N ILE A 96 7.22 -1.19 -6.46
CA ILE A 96 7.03 -2.64 -6.56
C ILE A 96 6.42 -3.20 -5.27
N LEU A 97 6.97 -2.79 -4.11
CA LEU A 97 6.46 -3.21 -2.81
C LEU A 97 5.01 -2.78 -2.59
N LEU A 98 4.67 -1.56 -3.02
CA LEU A 98 3.32 -1.01 -2.96
C LEU A 98 2.34 -1.85 -3.79
N VAL A 99 2.71 -2.23 -5.02
CA VAL A 99 1.88 -3.10 -5.87
C VAL A 99 1.64 -4.46 -5.19
N ILE A 100 2.68 -5.05 -4.59
CA ILE A 100 2.55 -6.32 -3.86
C ILE A 100 1.56 -6.17 -2.70
N PHE A 101 1.71 -5.14 -1.86
CA PHE A 101 0.78 -4.89 -0.76
C PHE A 101 -0.64 -4.58 -1.22
N PHE A 102 -0.81 -3.92 -2.37
CA PHE A 102 -2.12 -3.70 -2.96
C PHE A 102 -2.83 -5.03 -3.27
N PHE A 103 -2.15 -6.02 -3.85
CA PHE A 103 -2.76 -7.33 -4.09
C PHE A 103 -3.18 -8.02 -2.79
N PHE A 104 -2.36 -7.97 -1.74
CA PHE A 104 -2.71 -8.52 -0.43
C PHE A 104 -3.92 -7.80 0.18
N PHE A 105 -3.96 -6.48 0.08
CA PHE A 105 -5.05 -5.65 0.54
C PHE A 105 -6.37 -5.97 -0.18
N VAL A 106 -6.37 -6.03 -1.51
CA VAL A 106 -7.55 -6.42 -2.31
C VAL A 106 -8.02 -7.83 -1.96
N LYS A 107 -7.11 -8.79 -1.76
CA LYS A 107 -7.46 -10.16 -1.36
C LYS A 107 -8.17 -10.18 -0.01
N LYS A 108 -7.72 -9.38 0.97
CA LYS A 108 -8.37 -9.24 2.27
C LYS A 108 -9.72 -8.56 2.18
N ILE A 109 -9.82 -7.50 1.37
CA ILE A 109 -11.11 -6.87 1.04
C ILE A 109 -12.10 -7.90 0.53
N LEU A 110 -11.71 -8.76 -0.42
CA LEU A 110 -12.62 -9.77 -0.99
C LEU A 110 -13.11 -10.79 0.05
N ILE A 111 -12.31 -11.11 1.06
CA ILE A 111 -12.72 -11.97 2.18
C ILE A 111 -13.81 -11.28 3.01
N PHE A 112 -13.62 -10.01 3.37
CA PHE A 112 -14.62 -9.25 4.14
C PHE A 112 -15.87 -8.92 3.32
N TYR A 113 -15.71 -8.69 2.02
CA TYR A 113 -16.81 -8.44 1.09
C TYR A 113 -17.69 -9.69 0.86
N THR A 114 -17.09 -10.88 0.96
CA THR A 114 -17.77 -12.17 0.76
C THR A 114 -18.18 -12.77 2.10
N GLN A 115 -19.47 -12.71 2.43
CA GLN A 115 -19.98 -13.11 3.76
C GLN A 115 -19.58 -14.52 4.20
N THR A 116 -19.64 -15.50 3.29
CA THR A 116 -19.28 -16.89 3.60
C THR A 116 -17.80 -17.00 3.99
N LYS A 117 -16.93 -16.26 3.29
CA LYS A 117 -15.50 -16.20 3.60
C LYS A 117 -15.24 -15.43 4.90
N LEU A 118 -15.98 -14.36 5.17
CA LEU A 118 -15.88 -13.60 6.42
C LEU A 118 -16.26 -14.47 7.63
N ILE A 119 -17.38 -15.21 7.55
CA ILE A 119 -17.83 -16.09 8.64
C ILE A 119 -16.81 -17.22 8.86
N SER A 120 -16.37 -17.89 7.80
CA SER A 120 -15.32 -18.91 7.91
C SER A 120 -14.01 -18.36 8.47
N TYR A 121 -13.65 -17.12 8.09
CA TYR A 121 -12.47 -16.43 8.62
C TYR A 121 -12.59 -16.15 10.12
N LEU A 122 -13.74 -15.63 10.57
CA LEU A 122 -14.01 -15.33 11.98
C LEU A 122 -14.03 -16.60 12.84
N ILE A 123 -14.64 -17.69 12.35
CA ILE A 123 -14.64 -18.99 13.05
C ILE A 123 -13.21 -19.51 13.19
N LYS A 124 -12.42 -19.46 12.12
CA LYS A 124 -11.01 -19.90 12.16
C LYS A 124 -10.18 -19.07 13.14
N LYS A 125 -10.33 -17.74 13.11
CA LYS A 125 -9.63 -16.82 14.02
C LYS A 125 -10.05 -16.99 15.49
N HIS A 126 -11.29 -17.43 15.74
CA HIS A 126 -11.76 -17.76 17.08
C HIS A 126 -11.21 -19.09 17.59
N ASN A 127 -11.11 -20.11 16.72
CA ASN A 127 -10.58 -21.44 17.09
C ASN A 127 -9.04 -21.47 17.23
N GLU A 128 -8.33 -20.51 16.65
CA GLU A 128 -6.87 -20.35 16.78
C GLU A 128 -6.45 -19.52 18.01
N ARG A 129 -7.42 -19.01 18.79
CA ARG A 129 -7.21 -18.36 20.10
C ARG A 129 -7.47 -19.33 21.24
#